data_AF-A0A8B6XNQ2-F1
#
_entry.id   AF-A0A8B6XNQ2-F1
#
_cell.length_a   1.000
_cell.length_b   1.000
_cell.length_c   1.000
_cell.angle_alpha   90.00
_cell.angle_beta   90.00
_cell.angle_gamma   90.00
#
_symmetry.space_group_name_H-M   'P 1'
#
loop_
_entity.id
_entity.type
_entity.pdbx_description
1 polymer ?
#
loop_
_entity_poly.entity_id
_entity_poly.type
_entity_poly.pdbx_seq_one_letter_code
_entity_poly.pdbx_strand_id
1 'polypeptide(L)'
;MDLFGNFESEKWSNGVPPSNLQTSGYEKHTVYRVTKKPEFFEYYMANSNGDPCCTFLYGALRDPLLSITNCYLKIKKINGCHVITGMIVDDDCVEINNDFLITINPPASEEKFQRKESISLGLISDLEVDQWTEKEEPPWNKSKIGYSYYSIRRNKPEVINGVLKYHLASDQGLSINAFLKGARRDPLRSIGNVYLKIDNFDEIIGIIVENDWVEKNQ
;
A
#
# COMPACT_ATOMS: atom_id res chain seq x y z
N MET A 1 -12.88 -16.91 -5.45
CA MET A 1 -12.68 -16.11 -6.69
C MET A 1 -12.33 -17.11 -7.80
N ASP A 2 -12.31 -16.75 -9.08
CA ASP A 2 -11.59 -17.55 -10.09
C ASP A 2 -10.34 -16.77 -10.44
N LEU A 3 -9.25 -17.04 -9.73
CA LEU A 3 -8.01 -16.32 -9.93
C LEU A 3 -7.45 -16.57 -11.34
N PHE A 4 -7.48 -17.83 -11.79
CA PHE A 4 -6.91 -18.26 -13.06
C PHE A 4 -7.60 -17.62 -14.27
N GLY A 5 -8.92 -17.40 -14.20
CA GLY A 5 -9.70 -16.70 -15.24
C GLY A 5 -9.26 -15.26 -15.52
N ASN A 6 -8.38 -14.67 -14.70
CA ASN A 6 -7.81 -13.34 -14.95
C ASN A 6 -6.53 -13.36 -15.79
N PHE A 7 -6.01 -14.54 -16.13
CA PHE A 7 -4.73 -14.71 -16.82
C PHE A 7 -4.88 -15.35 -18.19
N GLU A 8 -3.90 -15.11 -19.05
CA GLU A 8 -3.74 -15.84 -20.32
C GLU A 8 -3.28 -17.27 -20.02
N SER A 9 -4.08 -18.26 -20.41
CA SER A 9 -3.88 -19.68 -20.08
C SER A 9 -2.57 -20.26 -20.62
N GLU A 10 -2.02 -19.73 -21.71
CA GLU A 10 -0.71 -20.16 -22.21
C GLU A 10 0.47 -19.62 -21.38
N LYS A 11 0.27 -18.55 -20.59
CA LYS A 11 1.32 -17.86 -19.83
C LYS A 11 1.35 -18.26 -18.36
N TRP A 12 0.22 -18.71 -17.84
CA TRP A 12 0.03 -19.08 -16.44
C TRP A 12 -0.47 -20.51 -16.32
N SER A 13 -0.14 -21.15 -15.22
CA SER A 13 -0.62 -22.47 -14.84
C SER A 13 -1.39 -22.39 -13.53
N ASN A 14 -2.48 -23.15 -13.46
CA ASN A 14 -3.18 -23.34 -12.20
C ASN A 14 -2.36 -24.29 -11.34
N GLY A 15 -2.15 -23.92 -10.09
CA GLY A 15 -1.31 -24.64 -9.14
C GLY A 15 -2.10 -25.09 -7.91
N VAL A 16 -1.41 -25.81 -7.03
CA VAL A 16 -1.89 -26.08 -5.67
C VAL A 16 -1.07 -25.21 -4.72
N PRO A 17 -1.69 -24.48 -3.78
CA PRO A 17 -0.95 -23.74 -2.76
C PRO A 17 0.03 -24.68 -2.05
N PRO A 18 1.32 -24.33 -1.93
CA PRO A 18 2.27 -25.18 -1.24
C PRO A 18 1.95 -25.25 0.26
N SER A 19 2.19 -26.41 0.86
CA SER A 19 1.99 -26.63 2.31
C SER A 19 2.87 -25.76 3.18
N ASN A 20 3.98 -25.23 2.64
CA ASN A 20 4.85 -24.26 3.31
C ASN A 20 5.18 -23.10 2.36
N LEU A 21 4.62 -21.93 2.66
CA LEU A 21 4.76 -20.72 1.85
C LEU A 21 6.19 -20.17 1.88
N GLN A 22 6.86 -20.19 3.04
CA GLN A 22 8.21 -19.66 3.21
C GLN A 22 9.23 -20.40 2.34
N THR A 23 9.21 -21.74 2.36
CA THR A 23 10.18 -22.54 1.59
C THR A 23 9.91 -22.52 0.08
N SER A 24 8.72 -22.07 -0.32
CA SER A 24 8.28 -22.04 -1.72
C SER A 24 8.47 -20.67 -2.39
N GLY A 25 9.05 -19.71 -1.65
CA GLY A 25 9.32 -18.35 -2.14
C GLY A 25 8.10 -17.43 -2.16
N TYR A 26 7.01 -17.81 -1.48
CA TYR A 26 5.84 -16.96 -1.33
C TYR A 26 5.95 -16.10 -0.08
N GLU A 27 5.83 -14.79 -0.26
CA GLU A 27 5.88 -13.81 0.81
C GLU A 27 4.61 -12.97 0.82
N LYS A 28 4.18 -12.58 2.01
CA LYS A 28 3.01 -11.73 2.17
C LYS A 28 3.34 -10.31 1.68
N HIS A 29 2.46 -9.79 0.83
CA HIS A 29 2.57 -8.43 0.30
C HIS A 29 1.28 -7.65 0.55
N THR A 30 1.43 -6.35 0.78
CA THR A 30 0.31 -5.40 0.85
C THR A 30 0.26 -4.58 -0.43
N VAL A 31 -0.84 -4.65 -1.16
CA VAL A 31 -1.04 -3.90 -2.41
C VAL A 31 -1.61 -2.52 -2.09
N TYR A 32 -0.94 -1.46 -2.55
CA TYR A 32 -1.38 -0.08 -2.36
C TYR A 32 -2.03 0.50 -3.61
N ARG A 33 -1.41 0.25 -4.76
CA ARG A 33 -1.82 0.84 -6.03
C ARG A 33 -1.45 -0.07 -7.18
N VAL A 34 -2.27 -0.01 -8.21
CA VAL A 34 -2.03 -0.64 -9.51
C VAL A 34 -2.13 0.40 -10.61
N THR A 35 -1.28 0.27 -11.63
CA THR A 35 -1.36 1.02 -12.89
C THR A 35 -1.35 0.02 -14.03
N LYS A 36 -2.40 0.03 -14.86
CA LYS A 36 -2.42 -0.79 -16.08
C LYS A 36 -1.52 -0.16 -17.14
N LYS A 37 -0.61 -0.96 -17.70
CA LYS A 37 0.20 -0.62 -18.88
C LYS A 37 -0.24 -1.50 -20.07
N PRO A 38 0.23 -1.22 -21.29
CA PRO A 38 -0.16 -2.02 -22.46
C PRO A 38 0.17 -3.51 -22.33
N GLU A 39 1.31 -3.86 -21.72
CA GLU A 39 1.82 -5.25 -21.68
C GLU A 39 1.81 -5.88 -20.28
N PHE A 40 1.60 -5.08 -19.23
CA PHE A 40 1.69 -5.52 -17.85
C PHE A 40 0.86 -4.64 -16.90
N PHE A 41 0.66 -5.13 -15.69
CA PHE A 41 0.24 -4.32 -14.56
C PHE A 41 1.46 -3.96 -13.71
N GLU A 42 1.53 -2.69 -13.32
CA GLU A 42 2.55 -2.17 -12.42
C GLU A 42 1.91 -2.00 -11.05
N TYR A 43 2.40 -2.73 -10.06
CA TYR A 43 1.92 -2.67 -8.69
C TYR A 43 2.91 -1.95 -7.79
N TYR A 44 2.39 -1.03 -7.00
CA TYR A 44 3.07 -0.48 -5.84
C TYR A 44 2.58 -1.21 -4.60
N MET A 45 3.50 -1.83 -3.89
CA MET A 45 3.22 -2.72 -2.77
C MET A 45 4.30 -2.63 -1.70
N ALA A 46 4.04 -3.21 -0.52
CA ALA A 46 5.06 -3.44 0.50
C ALA A 46 5.24 -4.93 0.75
N ASN A 47 6.49 -5.34 1.00
CA ASN A 47 6.81 -6.69 1.47
C ASN A 47 6.37 -6.90 2.93
N SER A 48 6.64 -8.07 3.50
CA SER A 48 6.29 -8.40 4.89
C SER A 48 6.97 -7.51 5.95
N ASN A 49 8.06 -6.84 5.58
CA ASN A 49 8.79 -5.91 6.46
C ASN A 49 8.28 -4.47 6.35
N GLY A 50 7.36 -4.20 5.43
CA GLY A 50 6.86 -2.86 5.14
C GLY A 50 7.70 -2.08 4.13
N ASP A 51 8.73 -2.69 3.53
CA ASP A 51 9.56 -2.01 2.53
C ASP A 51 8.76 -1.84 1.23
N PRO A 52 8.64 -0.63 0.68
CA PRO A 52 7.94 -0.40 -0.55
C PRO A 52 8.71 -1.00 -1.73
N CYS A 53 8.00 -1.65 -2.64
CA CYS A 53 8.53 -2.16 -3.88
C CYS A 53 7.56 -1.92 -5.04
N CYS A 54 8.11 -1.65 -6.22
CA CYS A 54 7.37 -1.70 -7.47
C CYS A 54 7.60 -3.08 -8.10
N THR A 55 6.50 -3.72 -8.49
CA THR A 55 6.50 -5.08 -9.02
C THR A 55 5.63 -5.16 -10.26
N PHE A 56 6.09 -5.89 -11.26
CA PHE A 56 5.40 -6.02 -12.55
C PHE A 56 4.70 -7.38 -12.68
N LEU A 57 3.50 -7.37 -13.25
CA LEU A 57 2.70 -8.56 -13.55
C LEU A 57 2.40 -8.65 -15.05
N TYR A 58 2.84 -9.72 -15.69
CA TYR A 58 2.66 -9.95 -17.13
C TYR A 58 1.62 -11.04 -17.40
N GLY A 59 0.99 -10.99 -18.57
CA GLY A 59 0.06 -12.04 -19.02
C GLY A 59 -1.27 -12.09 -18.25
N ALA A 60 -1.63 -10.99 -17.58
CA ALA A 60 -2.93 -10.82 -16.96
C ALA A 60 -3.89 -10.08 -17.92
N LEU A 61 -5.08 -10.65 -18.14
CA LEU A 61 -6.15 -10.08 -18.97
C LEU A 61 -6.86 -8.92 -18.26
N ARG A 62 -6.98 -9.02 -16.93
CA ARG A 62 -7.62 -8.07 -16.01
C ARG A 62 -6.74 -7.96 -14.76
N ASP A 63 -7.04 -7.01 -13.87
CA ASP A 63 -6.32 -6.90 -12.60
C ASP A 63 -6.78 -8.03 -11.65
N PRO A 64 -5.95 -9.07 -11.41
CA PRO A 64 -6.32 -10.18 -10.52
C PRO A 64 -6.31 -9.79 -9.04
N LEU A 65 -5.67 -8.66 -8.69
CA LEU A 65 -5.56 -8.17 -7.31
C LEU A 65 -6.54 -7.02 -7.04
N LEU A 66 -7.52 -6.82 -7.93
CA LEU A 66 -8.54 -5.81 -7.74
C LEU A 66 -9.29 -6.09 -6.43
N SER A 67 -9.30 -5.10 -5.53
CA SER A 67 -9.89 -5.20 -4.18
C SER A 67 -9.21 -6.18 -3.22
N ILE A 68 -8.04 -6.73 -3.57
CA ILE A 68 -7.24 -7.58 -2.69
C ILE A 68 -6.11 -6.75 -2.08
N THR A 69 -6.22 -6.49 -0.78
CA THR A 69 -5.22 -5.70 -0.05
C THR A 69 -4.00 -6.52 0.36
N ASN A 70 -4.21 -7.78 0.75
CA ASN A 70 -3.15 -8.68 1.23
C ASN A 70 -3.18 -9.97 0.42
N CYS A 71 -2.03 -10.37 -0.12
CA CYS A 71 -1.89 -11.62 -0.86
C CYS A 71 -0.50 -12.22 -0.62
N TYR A 72 -0.34 -13.50 -0.96
CA TYR A 72 0.96 -14.15 -0.99
C TYR A 72 1.47 -14.15 -2.43
N LEU A 73 2.63 -13.51 -2.64
CA LEU A 73 3.22 -13.36 -3.95
C LEU A 73 4.60 -14.01 -3.96
N LYS A 74 4.91 -14.64 -5.08
CA LYS A 74 6.24 -15.15 -5.40
C LYS A 74 6.87 -14.20 -6.40
N ILE A 75 7.91 -13.50 -5.96
CA ILE A 75 8.56 -12.44 -6.74
C ILE A 75 9.95 -12.91 -7.17
N LYS A 76 10.27 -12.70 -8.46
CA LYS A 76 11.61 -12.96 -9.01
C LYS A 76 12.21 -11.68 -9.55
N LYS A 77 13.53 -11.51 -9.36
CA LYS A 77 14.27 -10.38 -9.93
C LYS A 77 14.72 -10.71 -11.36
N ILE A 78 14.26 -9.92 -12.34
CA ILE A 78 14.58 -10.09 -13.77
C ILE A 78 15.09 -8.74 -14.28
N ASN A 79 16.30 -8.70 -14.83
CA ASN A 79 16.95 -7.47 -15.32
C ASN A 79 16.90 -6.31 -14.31
N GLY A 80 17.08 -6.62 -13.02
CA GLY A 80 17.03 -5.63 -11.93
C GLY A 80 15.64 -5.31 -11.38
N CYS A 81 14.58 -5.72 -12.06
CA CYS A 81 13.19 -5.43 -11.70
C CYS A 81 12.52 -6.59 -10.96
N HIS A 82 11.55 -6.28 -10.08
CA HIS A 82 10.73 -7.29 -9.41
C HIS A 82 9.54 -7.70 -10.30
N VAL A 83 9.38 -8.99 -10.55
CA VAL A 83 8.30 -9.56 -11.37
C VAL A 83 7.52 -10.57 -10.55
N ILE A 84 6.20 -10.47 -10.55
CA ILE A 84 5.31 -11.46 -9.94
C ILE A 84 5.33 -12.71 -10.82
N THR A 85 5.72 -13.84 -10.23
CA THR A 85 5.84 -15.15 -10.87
C THR A 85 4.91 -16.20 -10.29
N GLY A 86 4.29 -15.90 -9.14
CA GLY A 86 3.28 -16.74 -8.54
C GLY A 86 2.40 -15.92 -7.61
N MET A 87 1.16 -16.35 -7.45
CA MET A 87 0.16 -15.66 -6.65
C MET A 87 -0.74 -16.67 -5.96
N ILE A 88 -0.96 -16.47 -4.67
CA ILE A 88 -1.95 -17.20 -3.88
C ILE A 88 -2.92 -16.17 -3.29
N VAL A 89 -4.19 -16.35 -3.62
CA VAL A 89 -5.31 -15.56 -3.10
C VAL A 89 -6.37 -16.53 -2.63
N ASP A 90 -6.77 -16.42 -1.37
CA ASP A 90 -7.64 -17.37 -0.68
C ASP A 90 -7.07 -18.80 -0.81
N ASP A 91 -7.69 -19.65 -1.62
CA ASP A 91 -7.28 -21.04 -1.87
C ASP A 91 -6.76 -21.27 -3.31
N ASP A 92 -6.81 -20.26 -4.17
CA ASP A 92 -6.34 -20.35 -5.55
C ASP A 92 -4.84 -20.04 -5.62
N CYS A 93 -4.10 -20.87 -6.34
CA CYS A 93 -2.68 -20.68 -6.60
C CYS A 93 -2.44 -20.66 -8.11
N VAL A 94 -1.71 -19.67 -8.60
CA VAL A 94 -1.28 -19.61 -10.00
C VAL A 94 0.21 -19.34 -10.08
N GLU A 95 0.90 -20.01 -11.00
CA GLU A 95 2.31 -19.79 -11.28
C GLU A 95 2.54 -19.52 -12.76
N ILE A 96 3.49 -18.62 -13.04
CA ILE A 96 3.87 -18.28 -14.41
C ILE A 96 4.62 -19.45 -15.05
N ASN A 97 4.33 -19.71 -16.32
CA ASN A 97 5.02 -20.74 -17.08
C ASN A 97 6.46 -20.32 -17.34
N ASN A 98 7.41 -21.23 -17.12
CA ASN A 98 8.85 -20.96 -17.31
C ASN A 98 9.17 -20.50 -18.74
N ASP A 99 8.51 -21.06 -19.74
CA ASP A 99 8.69 -20.71 -21.16
C ASP A 99 8.25 -19.28 -21.46
N PHE A 100 7.24 -18.78 -20.76
CA PHE A 100 6.85 -17.38 -20.88
C PHE A 100 7.75 -16.47 -20.04
N LEU A 101 8.14 -16.90 -18.83
CA LEU A 101 8.99 -16.15 -17.92
C LEU A 101 10.31 -15.70 -18.56
N ILE A 102 10.91 -16.54 -19.42
CA ILE A 102 12.16 -16.20 -20.14
C ILE A 102 11.96 -15.13 -21.22
N THR A 103 10.73 -14.87 -21.66
CA THR A 103 10.41 -13.84 -22.66
C THR A 103 10.17 -12.46 -22.05
N ILE A 104 10.01 -12.40 -20.72
CA ILE A 104 9.73 -11.14 -20.02
C ILE A 104 10.96 -10.26 -20.05
N ASN A 105 10.78 -9.05 -20.60
CA ASN A 105 11.79 -8.00 -20.59
C ASN A 105 11.23 -6.78 -19.86
N PRO A 106 11.45 -6.67 -18.54
CA PRO A 106 10.95 -5.54 -17.77
C PRO A 106 11.55 -4.22 -18.28
N PRO A 107 10.83 -3.09 -18.16
CA PRO A 107 11.41 -1.80 -18.49
C PRO A 107 12.69 -1.58 -17.69
N ALA A 108 13.76 -1.13 -18.35
CA ALA A 108 15.06 -0.91 -17.70
C ALA A 108 14.90 0.07 -16.54
N SER A 109 15.01 -0.42 -15.30
CA SER A 109 14.95 0.45 -14.13
C SER A 109 16.32 1.10 -13.90
N GLU A 110 16.65 2.14 -14.67
CA GLU A 110 17.67 3.11 -14.27
C GLU A 110 17.12 4.26 -13.42
N GLU A 111 15.84 4.22 -13.05
CA GLU A 111 15.37 5.00 -11.93
C GLU A 111 15.65 4.20 -10.65
N LYS A 112 16.85 4.41 -10.08
CA LYS A 112 16.92 4.48 -8.60
C LYS A 112 15.71 5.32 -8.21
N PHE A 113 14.88 4.79 -7.31
CA PHE A 113 13.79 5.53 -6.69
C PHE A 113 14.36 6.74 -5.94
N GLN A 114 14.80 7.78 -6.65
CA GLN A 114 14.49 9.12 -6.23
C GLN A 114 13.02 9.21 -6.57
N ARG A 115 12.18 9.18 -5.52
CA ARG A 115 10.83 9.73 -5.60
C ARG A 115 10.94 10.91 -6.57
N LYS A 116 10.15 10.94 -7.64
CA LYS A 116 9.88 12.22 -8.28
C LYS A 116 9.42 13.11 -7.14
N GLU A 117 10.30 13.99 -6.69
CA GLU A 117 9.98 15.09 -5.81
C GLU A 117 9.05 15.98 -6.64
N SER A 118 7.78 15.55 -6.80
CA SER A 118 6.73 16.51 -6.49
C SER A 118 7.14 16.99 -5.13
N ILE A 119 7.51 18.27 -5.02
CA ILE A 119 7.85 18.94 -3.79
C ILE A 119 6.71 18.61 -2.81
N SER A 120 6.89 17.52 -2.07
CA SER A 120 5.99 17.06 -1.04
C SER A 120 6.47 17.90 0.10
N LEU A 121 5.80 19.03 0.33
CA LEU A 121 6.10 19.94 1.43
C LEU A 121 5.72 19.28 2.78
N GLY A 122 5.82 17.96 2.88
CA GLY A 122 5.37 17.11 3.98
C GLY A 122 3.87 17.20 4.27
N LEU A 123 3.39 16.32 5.15
CA LEU A 123 2.08 16.46 5.82
C LEU A 123 1.88 17.88 6.39
N ILE A 124 2.95 18.51 6.87
CA ILE A 124 2.93 19.80 7.57
C ILE A 124 2.43 20.95 6.69
N SER A 125 2.64 20.90 5.36
CA SER A 125 2.20 21.95 4.45
C SER A 125 0.68 22.09 4.30
N ASP A 126 -0.04 20.99 4.51
CA ASP A 126 -1.49 20.95 4.46
C ASP A 126 -2.11 21.19 5.86
N LEU A 127 -1.27 21.40 6.88
CA LEU A 127 -1.65 21.66 8.26
C LEU A 127 -1.31 23.10 8.70
N GLU A 128 -1.98 23.56 9.76
CA GLU A 128 -1.71 24.83 10.41
C GLU A 128 -0.45 24.72 11.28
N VAL A 129 0.63 25.39 10.86
CA VAL A 129 1.97 25.34 11.49
C VAL A 129 2.00 25.83 12.95
N ASP A 130 1.01 26.60 13.37
CA ASP A 130 0.82 27.05 14.75
C ASP A 130 0.19 25.96 15.64
N GLN A 131 -0.51 25.00 15.03
CA GLN A 131 -1.15 23.88 15.73
C GLN A 131 -0.41 22.56 15.56
N TRP A 132 0.43 22.42 14.54
CA TRP A 132 1.11 21.17 14.22
C TRP A 132 2.62 21.38 14.12
N THR A 133 3.38 20.39 14.59
CA THR A 133 4.84 20.35 14.50
C THR A 133 5.27 19.11 13.74
N GLU A 134 6.09 19.31 12.72
CA GLU A 134 6.83 18.25 12.04
C GLU A 134 7.89 17.65 12.97
N LYS A 135 7.97 16.33 12.99
CA LYS A 135 8.97 15.56 13.71
C LYS A 135 9.99 15.01 12.71
N GLU A 136 11.19 14.68 13.19
CA GLU A 136 12.31 14.28 12.33
C GLU A 136 12.05 12.95 11.61
N GLU A 137 11.99 11.84 12.34
CA GLU A 137 11.80 10.51 11.76
C GLU A 137 10.69 9.73 12.49
N PRO A 138 9.77 9.07 11.77
CA PRO A 138 8.77 8.22 12.38
C PRO A 138 9.40 7.15 13.29
N PRO A 139 8.90 6.97 14.51
CA PRO A 139 9.47 6.01 15.44
C PRO A 139 9.23 4.58 14.98
N TRP A 140 10.16 3.69 15.33
CA TRP A 140 10.09 2.27 15.01
C TRP A 140 8.88 1.61 15.68
N ASN A 141 8.63 1.92 16.95
CA ASN A 141 7.53 1.34 17.73
C ASN A 141 6.40 2.36 17.95
N LYS A 142 5.57 2.53 16.92
CA LYS A 142 4.48 3.52 16.86
C LYS A 142 3.38 3.26 17.89
N SER A 143 3.05 1.99 18.16
CA SER A 143 2.01 1.61 19.13
C SER A 143 2.39 1.99 20.56
N LYS A 144 3.67 1.87 20.93
CA LYS A 144 4.16 2.24 22.28
C LYS A 144 3.93 3.71 22.62
N ILE A 145 3.85 4.58 21.62
CA ILE A 145 3.64 6.03 21.80
C ILE A 145 2.19 6.47 21.47
N GLY A 146 1.28 5.51 21.34
CA GLY A 146 -0.16 5.73 21.22
C GLY A 146 -0.70 5.83 19.78
N TYR A 147 0.08 5.43 18.77
CA TYR A 147 -0.40 5.39 17.40
C TYR A 147 -1.00 4.02 17.06
N SER A 148 -2.15 4.04 16.40
CA SER A 148 -2.80 2.84 15.87
C SER A 148 -2.89 2.92 14.36
N TYR A 149 -2.91 1.76 13.72
CA TYR A 149 -2.98 1.67 12.26
C TYR A 149 -4.43 1.75 11.79
N TYR A 150 -4.68 2.58 10.78
CA TYR A 150 -6.01 2.78 10.21
C TYR A 150 -5.98 2.78 8.69
N SER A 151 -7.03 2.21 8.09
CA SER A 151 -7.35 2.36 6.68
C SER A 151 -8.44 3.42 6.50
N ILE A 152 -8.24 4.34 5.56
CA ILE A 152 -9.21 5.39 5.22
C ILE A 152 -10.24 4.80 4.25
N ARG A 153 -11.51 4.74 4.68
CA ARG A 153 -12.57 4.04 3.92
C ARG A 153 -13.23 4.89 2.84
N ARG A 154 -12.98 6.19 2.80
CA ARG A 154 -13.54 7.11 1.80
C ARG A 154 -12.46 7.97 1.19
N ASN A 155 -12.47 8.10 -0.14
CA ASN A 155 -11.50 8.90 -0.89
C ASN A 155 -11.52 10.41 -0.56
N LYS A 156 -12.54 10.90 0.16
CA LYS A 156 -12.62 12.29 0.62
C LYS A 156 -13.24 12.36 2.03
N PRO A 157 -12.67 13.15 2.95
CA PRO A 157 -13.28 13.40 4.25
C PRO A 157 -14.55 14.24 4.13
N GLU A 158 -15.46 14.10 5.09
CA GLU A 158 -16.57 15.03 5.28
C GLU A 158 -16.02 16.33 5.90
N VAL A 159 -16.46 17.50 5.41
CA VAL A 159 -16.05 18.80 5.99
C VAL A 159 -17.17 19.35 6.84
N ILE A 160 -16.93 19.52 8.15
CA ILE A 160 -17.92 20.01 9.12
C ILE A 160 -17.31 21.21 9.84
N ASN A 161 -17.84 22.42 9.58
CA ASN A 161 -17.34 23.68 10.19
C ASN A 161 -15.82 23.86 10.05
N GLY A 162 -15.24 23.50 8.91
CA GLY A 162 -13.79 23.57 8.67
C GLY A 162 -12.98 22.41 9.28
N VAL A 163 -13.63 21.47 9.97
CA VAL A 163 -13.00 20.24 10.50
C VAL A 163 -13.16 19.11 9.48
N LEU A 164 -12.08 18.39 9.20
CA LEU A 164 -12.12 17.21 8.33
C LEU A 164 -12.48 15.98 9.16
N LYS A 165 -13.53 15.27 8.77
CA LYS A 165 -13.95 14.02 9.40
C LYS A 165 -13.63 12.85 8.49
N TYR A 166 -12.78 11.96 8.99
CA TYR A 166 -12.38 10.73 8.31
C TYR A 166 -13.16 9.54 8.83
N HIS A 167 -13.56 8.67 7.91
CA HIS A 167 -14.12 7.35 8.20
C HIS A 167 -12.97 6.34 8.14
N LEU A 168 -12.60 5.81 9.30
CA LEU A 168 -11.44 4.96 9.48
C LEU A 168 -11.87 3.54 9.81
N ALA A 169 -11.06 2.56 9.42
CA ALA A 169 -11.15 1.21 9.96
C ALA A 169 -9.84 0.84 10.62
N SER A 170 -9.91 0.37 11.86
CA SER A 170 -8.76 -0.20 12.55
C SER A 170 -8.39 -1.56 11.95
N ASP A 171 -7.18 -1.99 12.27
CA ASP A 171 -6.67 -3.35 12.03
C ASP A 171 -7.58 -4.45 12.63
N GLN A 172 -8.29 -4.15 13.71
CA GLN A 172 -9.28 -5.03 14.35
C GLN A 172 -10.64 -5.03 13.64
N GLY A 173 -10.78 -4.31 12.52
CA GLY A 173 -12.02 -4.24 11.74
C GLY A 173 -13.08 -3.29 12.31
N LEU A 174 -12.80 -2.61 13.42
CA LEU A 174 -13.69 -1.62 14.00
C LEU A 174 -13.66 -0.35 13.14
N SER A 175 -14.84 0.14 12.79
CA SER A 175 -14.98 1.39 12.06
C SER A 175 -15.20 2.53 13.04
N ILE A 176 -14.38 3.58 12.93
CA ILE A 176 -14.47 4.78 13.77
C ILE A 176 -14.52 6.03 12.89
N ASN A 177 -15.08 7.11 13.45
CA ASN A 177 -14.93 8.44 12.88
C ASN A 177 -13.86 9.17 13.67
N ALA A 178 -12.96 9.86 12.97
CA ALA A 178 -11.99 10.73 13.62
C ALA A 178 -11.94 12.10 12.96
N PHE A 179 -11.66 13.12 13.76
CA PHE A 179 -11.74 14.52 13.38
C PHE A 179 -10.35 15.14 13.33
N LEU A 180 -10.01 15.78 12.22
CA LEU A 180 -8.78 16.53 12.05
C LEU A 180 -9.07 18.03 12.04
N LYS A 181 -8.56 18.71 13.06
CA LYS A 181 -8.62 20.17 13.21
C LYS A 181 -7.29 20.80 12.79
N GLY A 182 -7.34 22.05 12.32
CA GLY A 182 -6.15 22.78 11.90
C GLY A 182 -5.56 22.27 10.59
N ALA A 183 -6.41 21.79 9.69
CA ALA A 183 -6.02 21.38 8.34
C ALA A 183 -6.41 22.46 7.33
N ARG A 184 -5.44 22.98 6.58
CA ARG A 184 -5.66 23.97 5.51
C ARG A 184 -6.22 23.32 4.25
N ARG A 185 -5.84 22.06 4.03
CA ARG A 185 -6.26 21.18 2.94
C ARG A 185 -6.43 19.77 3.49
N ASP A 186 -6.82 18.80 2.66
CA ASP A 186 -6.86 17.39 3.06
C ASP A 186 -5.45 16.78 2.99
N PRO A 187 -4.73 16.61 4.12
CA PRO A 187 -3.38 16.04 4.10
C PRO A 187 -3.37 14.55 3.78
N LEU A 188 -4.53 13.87 3.81
CA LEU A 188 -4.66 12.42 3.61
C LEU A 188 -5.30 12.05 2.25
N ARG A 189 -5.48 13.01 1.34
CA ARG A 189 -6.21 12.88 0.06
C ARG A 189 -5.74 11.74 -0.87
N SER A 190 -4.53 11.24 -0.68
CA SER A 190 -3.92 10.17 -1.48
C SER A 190 -3.37 9.03 -0.61
N ILE A 191 -3.74 9.01 0.67
CA ILE A 191 -3.21 8.07 1.66
C ILE A 191 -4.31 7.07 1.98
N GLY A 192 -4.09 5.81 1.60
CA GLY A 192 -5.04 4.74 1.89
C GLY A 192 -4.92 4.20 3.32
N ASN A 193 -3.69 4.19 3.86
CA ASN A 193 -3.39 3.66 5.18
C ASN A 193 -2.44 4.61 5.93
N VAL A 194 -2.67 4.75 7.23
CA VAL A 194 -1.98 5.74 8.05
C VAL A 194 -1.92 5.28 9.50
N TYR A 195 -0.85 5.65 10.20
CA TYR A 195 -0.80 5.53 11.65
C TYR A 195 -1.31 6.83 12.26
N LEU A 196 -2.36 6.74 13.06
CA LEU A 196 -2.97 7.89 13.71
C LEU A 196 -2.91 7.73 15.23
N LYS A 197 -2.62 8.84 15.89
CA LYS A 197 -2.84 9.01 17.31
C LYS A 197 -4.13 9.79 17.49
N ILE A 198 -5.11 9.14 18.09
CA ILE A 198 -6.46 9.70 18.29
C ILE A 198 -6.68 9.83 19.79
N ASP A 199 -7.13 10.98 20.23
CA ASP A 199 -7.42 11.22 21.65
C ASP A 199 -8.81 10.67 22.05
N ASN A 200 -9.18 10.85 23.32
CA ASN A 200 -10.44 10.35 23.86
C ASN A 200 -11.69 11.08 23.33
N PHE A 201 -11.52 12.13 22.52
CA PHE A 201 -12.60 12.90 21.90
C PHE A 201 -12.68 12.67 20.38
N ASP A 202 -12.10 11.56 19.91
CA ASP A 202 -11.99 11.18 18.50
C ASP A 202 -11.21 12.21 17.65
N GLU A 203 -10.37 13.05 18.28
CA GLU A 203 -9.54 14.02 17.58
C GLU A 203 -8.21 13.40 17.17
N ILE A 204 -7.85 13.57 15.89
CA ILE A 204 -6.52 13.20 15.38
C ILE A 204 -5.53 14.23 15.91
N ILE A 205 -4.59 13.77 16.74
CA ILE A 205 -3.53 14.58 17.36
C ILE A 205 -2.13 14.19 16.88
N GLY A 206 -2.02 13.13 16.07
CA GLY A 206 -0.75 12.71 15.49
C GLY A 206 -0.98 11.90 14.23
N ILE A 207 -0.14 12.13 13.22
CA ILE A 207 -0.22 11.48 11.91
C ILE A 207 1.19 11.01 11.53
N ILE A 208 1.30 9.72 11.18
CA ILE A 208 2.51 9.14 10.61
C ILE A 208 2.16 8.47 9.27
N VAL A 209 2.83 8.89 8.21
CA VAL A 209 2.68 8.32 6.86
C VAL A 209 4.06 8.13 6.26
N GLU A 210 4.41 6.89 5.93
CA GLU A 210 5.72 6.54 5.34
C GLU A 210 6.89 7.15 6.15
N ASN A 211 7.46 8.25 5.66
CA ASN A 211 8.60 8.96 6.24
C ASN A 211 8.22 10.28 6.94
N ASP A 212 6.95 10.68 6.89
CA ASP A 212 6.48 11.92 7.52
C ASP A 212 5.84 11.62 8.87
N TRP A 213 6.17 12.45 9.86
CA TRP A 213 5.58 12.40 11.18
C TRP A 213 5.24 13.80 11.66
N VAL A 214 3.97 14.03 11.97
CA VAL A 214 3.50 15.30 12.53
C VAL A 214 2.70 15.04 13.80
N GLU A 215 2.83 15.92 14.78
CA GLU A 215 2.02 15.91 16.00
C GLU A 215 1.45 17.28 16.27
N LYS A 216 0.24 17.30 16.84
CA LYS A 216 -0.39 18.51 17.28
C LYS A 216 0.38 19.07 18.48
N ASN A 217 0.59 20.39 18.49
CA ASN A 217 1.14 21.13 19.60
C ASN A 217 0.22 20.95 20.80
N GLN A 218 0.79 20.48 21.92
CA GLN A 218 0.09 20.40 23.21
C GLN A 218 0.08 21.74 23.92
#